data_AF-A0A838EYU4-F1
#
_entry.id   AF-A0A838EYU4-F1
#
_cell.length_a   1.000
_cell.length_b   1.000
_cell.length_c   1.000
_cell.angle_alpha   90.00
_cell.angle_beta   90.00
_cell.angle_gamma   90.00
#
_symmetry.space_group_name_H-M   'P 1'
#
loop_
_entity.id
_entity.type
_entity.pdbx_description
1 polymer ?
#
loop_
_entity_poly.entity_id
_entity_poly.type
_entity_poly.pdbx_seq_one_letter_code
_entity_poly.pdbx_strand_id
1 'polypeptide(L)'
;PNQANRQIQLSDDELKIQFPGKNKEVTIDLPFVAGAKDLGFEYEGIKLKTFLPFSKNELSWMPVKIQDETQTTSRYRIFNDNFGEFLTLSLHPKSDFNNTLQLGPLNVHYMPPNLSACFVSNTPDGIIIWNGDTSECISPLEKDIKKKKHSSGKVMAEVNFLGQRIVFLPEMSPLPLNDKGELNENSPFRVFSKKLFENKPHLFLFGKYVAFYNKDTSQWEGKPVDVNNEVALPWMGFKVRLLEHRSDAYATMTPTYIKPIQDNSEIIEGNMKALEVEIEGTTFWVTSMEPTAYNKDDERIRFEISKKLITLPYELVLDQFKMDTDPGTSTPASFESFVTLFKGNKGSTKHHIFMNNPLKHEDMTFYQASYFQTQAGPFGSVLSVNFDPGRPWKYLGSLLLVLGSIWHYFLRRKHLAKPGVKNG
;
A
#
# COMPACT_ATOMS: atom_id res chain seq x y z
N PRO A 1 23.00 -9.00 -14.38
CA PRO A 1 24.26 -9.73 -14.71
C PRO A 1 25.44 -9.18 -13.91
N ASN A 2 26.43 -10.01 -13.61
CA ASN A 2 27.70 -9.65 -12.95
C ASN A 2 27.59 -9.04 -11.54
N GLN A 3 26.48 -9.28 -10.84
CA GLN A 3 26.35 -8.96 -9.42
C GLN A 3 26.41 -10.24 -8.60
N ALA A 4 27.24 -10.25 -7.56
CA ALA A 4 27.34 -11.34 -6.62
C ALA A 4 26.09 -11.38 -5.73
N ASN A 5 25.47 -12.56 -5.64
CA ASN A 5 24.37 -12.80 -4.73
C ASN A 5 24.68 -14.01 -3.85
N ARG A 6 24.40 -13.87 -2.55
CA ARG A 6 24.56 -14.88 -1.51
C ARG A 6 23.31 -15.08 -0.68
N GLN A 7 22.20 -14.44 -1.04
CA GLN A 7 20.97 -14.49 -0.27
C GLN A 7 19.99 -15.49 -0.87
N ILE A 8 19.41 -16.33 -0.02
CA ILE A 8 18.25 -17.16 -0.32
C ILE A 8 17.06 -16.58 0.43
N GLN A 9 15.97 -16.37 -0.30
CA GLN A 9 14.68 -16.02 0.27
C GLN A 9 13.90 -17.29 0.60
N LEU A 10 13.47 -17.43 1.85
CA LEU A 10 12.61 -18.52 2.29
C LEU A 10 11.14 -18.22 2.06
N SER A 11 10.32 -19.27 2.19
CA SER A 11 8.86 -19.13 2.18
C SER A 11 8.32 -18.56 3.49
N ASP A 12 9.07 -18.71 4.59
CA ASP A 12 8.72 -18.19 5.91
C ASP A 12 8.72 -16.65 5.91
N ASP A 13 7.73 -16.08 6.58
CA ASP A 13 7.62 -14.65 6.82
C ASP A 13 8.21 -14.31 8.21
N GLU A 14 8.78 -13.13 8.34
CA GLU A 14 9.32 -12.61 9.59
C GLU A 14 8.83 -11.17 9.81
N LEU A 15 8.56 -10.83 11.07
CA LEU A 15 8.34 -9.46 11.52
C LEU A 15 9.66 -8.91 12.04
N LYS A 16 10.10 -7.79 11.47
CA LYS A 16 11.20 -6.98 11.99
C LYS A 16 10.63 -5.80 12.77
N ILE A 17 11.09 -5.65 14.00
CA ILE A 17 10.80 -4.51 14.88
C ILE A 17 12.11 -3.77 15.09
N GLN A 18 12.18 -2.56 14.56
CA GLN A 18 13.35 -1.69 14.61
C GLN A 18 13.12 -0.56 15.60
N PHE A 19 14.11 -0.35 16.46
CA PHE A 19 14.21 0.76 17.41
C PHE A 19 15.43 1.61 17.02
N PRO A 20 15.32 2.51 16.02
CA PRO A 20 16.45 3.27 15.50
C PRO A 20 17.14 4.11 16.58
N GLY A 21 16.38 4.69 17.52
CA GLY A 21 16.93 5.46 18.65
C GLY A 21 17.81 4.63 19.60
N LYS A 22 17.62 3.31 19.63
CA LYS A 22 18.40 2.36 20.44
C LYS A 22 19.40 1.54 19.62
N ASN A 23 19.47 1.77 18.30
CA ASN A 23 20.20 0.94 17.34
C ASN A 23 19.96 -0.57 17.55
N LYS A 24 18.69 -0.93 17.78
CA LYS A 24 18.26 -2.30 18.12
C LYS A 24 17.23 -2.79 17.11
N GLU A 25 17.37 -4.05 16.70
CA GLU A 25 16.41 -4.74 15.85
C GLU A 25 16.04 -6.08 16.51
N VAL A 26 14.76 -6.43 16.43
CA VAL A 26 14.22 -7.70 16.89
C VAL A 26 13.47 -8.35 15.73
N THR A 27 13.81 -9.60 15.44
CA THR A 27 13.17 -10.38 14.38
C THR A 27 12.37 -11.51 14.99
N ILE A 28 11.13 -11.66 14.54
CA ILE A 28 10.17 -12.65 15.03
C ILE A 28 9.67 -13.47 13.84
N ASP A 29 9.85 -14.78 13.90
CA ASP A 29 9.32 -15.69 12.88
C ASP A 29 7.77 -15.69 12.95
N LEU A 30 7.12 -15.45 11.81
CA LEU A 30 5.67 -15.52 11.67
C LEU A 30 5.27 -16.95 11.28
N PRO A 31 4.12 -17.46 11.76
CA PRO A 31 3.74 -18.85 11.52
C PRO A 31 3.37 -19.08 10.05
N PHE A 32 3.85 -20.20 9.49
CA PHE A 32 3.45 -20.67 8.17
C PHE A 32 2.09 -21.40 8.25
N VAL A 33 1.00 -20.65 8.15
CA VAL A 33 -0.38 -21.13 8.29
C VAL A 33 -1.28 -20.64 7.15
N ALA A 34 -2.37 -21.38 6.88
CA ALA A 34 -3.31 -21.04 5.80
C ALA A 34 -4.39 -20.01 6.19
N GLY A 35 -4.60 -19.80 7.50
CA GLY A 35 -5.69 -19.00 8.06
C GLY A 35 -5.20 -18.00 9.10
N ALA A 36 -6.11 -17.12 9.52
CA ALA A 36 -5.86 -16.20 10.63
C ALA A 36 -5.39 -16.95 11.88
N LYS A 37 -4.38 -16.41 12.57
CA LYS A 37 -3.76 -17.04 13.72
C LYS A 37 -3.40 -16.05 14.80
N ASP A 38 -3.89 -16.30 16.01
CA ASP A 38 -3.46 -15.57 17.20
C ASP A 38 -2.04 -16.01 17.58
N LEU A 39 -1.15 -15.03 17.76
CA LEU A 39 0.24 -15.25 18.13
C LEU A 39 0.44 -15.26 19.65
N GLY A 40 -0.30 -14.42 20.37
CA GLY A 40 -0.22 -14.33 21.84
C GLY A 40 1.19 -13.97 22.34
N PHE A 41 1.97 -13.26 21.53
CA PHE A 41 3.35 -12.90 21.82
C PHE A 41 3.44 -11.47 22.34
N GLU A 42 4.28 -11.21 23.34
CA GLU A 42 4.52 -9.88 23.87
C GLU A 42 6.02 -9.64 24.06
N TYR A 43 6.49 -8.48 23.62
CA TYR A 43 7.88 -8.07 23.75
C TYR A 43 7.98 -6.57 24.05
N GLU A 44 8.58 -6.19 25.18
CA GLU A 44 8.74 -4.80 25.61
C GLU A 44 7.43 -3.97 25.51
N GLY A 45 6.30 -4.56 25.89
CA GLY A 45 4.97 -3.93 25.84
C GLY A 45 4.32 -3.88 24.46
N ILE A 46 4.96 -4.44 23.44
CA ILE A 46 4.41 -4.66 22.10
C ILE A 46 3.76 -6.04 22.08
N LYS A 47 2.43 -6.08 21.97
CA LYS A 47 1.66 -7.32 21.85
C LYS A 47 1.35 -7.60 20.40
N LEU A 48 1.73 -8.77 19.92
CA LEU A 48 1.34 -9.29 18.61
C LEU A 48 0.09 -10.15 18.78
N LYS A 49 -1.02 -9.67 18.22
CA LYS A 49 -2.33 -10.29 18.35
C LYS A 49 -2.57 -11.27 17.22
N THR A 50 -3.26 -10.83 16.16
CA THR A 50 -3.76 -11.67 15.08
C THR A 50 -2.90 -11.51 13.83
N PHE A 51 -2.32 -12.62 13.35
CA PHE A 51 -1.64 -12.67 12.06
C PHE A 51 -2.58 -13.17 10.97
N LEU A 52 -2.66 -12.42 9.87
CA LEU A 52 -3.36 -12.76 8.64
C LEU A 52 -2.31 -13.09 7.56
N PRO A 53 -2.10 -14.38 7.22
CA PRO A 53 -1.14 -14.76 6.17
C PRO A 53 -1.60 -14.36 4.76
N PHE A 54 -2.92 -14.21 4.59
CA PHE A 54 -3.57 -13.76 3.38
C PHE A 54 -4.69 -12.79 3.76
N SER A 55 -4.58 -11.55 3.32
CA SER A 55 -5.55 -10.51 3.62
C SER A 55 -5.82 -9.61 2.43
N LYS A 56 -6.96 -8.92 2.49
CA LYS A 56 -7.25 -7.77 1.64
C LYS A 56 -7.75 -6.62 2.50
N ASN A 57 -7.53 -5.40 2.04
CA ASN A 57 -8.09 -4.24 2.69
C ASN A 57 -9.56 -4.11 2.33
N GLU A 58 -10.40 -3.98 3.36
CA GLU A 58 -11.80 -3.65 3.23
C GLU A 58 -12.08 -2.32 3.93
N LEU A 59 -13.03 -1.57 3.37
CA LEU A 59 -13.51 -0.33 3.98
C LEU A 59 -14.20 -0.66 5.31
N SER A 60 -13.66 -0.12 6.40
CA SER A 60 -14.21 -0.27 7.74
C SER A 60 -14.45 1.09 8.39
N TRP A 61 -15.37 1.13 9.35
CA TRP A 61 -15.75 2.34 10.07
C TRP A 61 -15.31 2.22 11.54
N MET A 62 -14.35 3.05 11.93
CA MET A 62 -13.83 3.11 13.30
C MET A 62 -14.61 4.14 14.11
N PRO A 63 -15.28 3.74 15.21
CA PRO A 63 -16.05 4.66 16.03
C PRO A 63 -15.15 5.67 16.74
N VAL A 64 -15.63 6.91 16.89
CA VAL A 64 -14.98 7.93 17.73
C VAL A 64 -15.64 8.00 19.10
N LYS A 65 -14.86 8.35 20.13
CA LYS A 65 -15.39 8.48 21.52
C LYS A 65 -16.26 9.72 21.71
N ILE A 66 -15.95 10.79 20.99
CA ILE A 66 -16.64 12.08 21.05
C ILE A 66 -16.97 12.45 19.61
N GLN A 67 -18.25 12.69 19.34
CA GLN A 67 -18.71 13.13 18.04
C GLN A 67 -18.20 14.55 17.77
N ASP A 68 -17.61 14.77 16.61
CA ASP A 68 -17.08 16.06 16.18
C ASP A 68 -17.55 16.34 14.75
N GLU A 69 -18.42 17.34 14.58
CA GLU A 69 -18.96 17.70 13.27
C GLU A 69 -17.91 18.31 12.32
N THR A 70 -16.75 18.70 12.85
CA THR A 70 -15.61 19.18 12.06
C THR A 70 -14.74 18.04 11.53
N GLN A 71 -14.78 16.86 12.18
CA GLN A 71 -14.01 15.66 11.82
C GLN A 71 -14.94 14.59 11.26
N THR A 72 -15.46 14.86 10.08
CA THR A 72 -16.39 13.95 9.40
C THR A 72 -15.68 13.09 8.36
N THR A 73 -16.32 11.98 8.01
CA THR A 73 -15.99 11.19 6.83
C THR A 73 -17.25 11.01 6.00
N SER A 74 -17.11 11.14 4.69
CA SER A 74 -18.21 10.93 3.75
C SER A 74 -17.82 10.02 2.61
N ARG A 75 -18.78 9.22 2.16
CA ARG A 75 -18.69 8.40 0.98
C ARG A 75 -19.70 8.89 -0.05
N TYR A 76 -19.24 9.11 -1.27
CA TYR A 76 -20.04 9.55 -2.41
C TYR A 76 -19.91 8.58 -3.58
N ARG A 77 -20.82 8.70 -4.53
CA ARG A 77 -20.67 8.15 -5.87
C ARG A 77 -20.69 9.29 -6.87
N ILE A 78 -19.66 9.37 -7.72
CA ILE A 78 -19.65 10.24 -8.90
C ILE A 78 -19.81 9.38 -10.15
N PHE A 79 -20.74 9.73 -11.03
CA PHE A 79 -21.06 8.87 -12.18
C PHE A 79 -21.75 9.61 -13.32
N ASN A 80 -21.64 9.06 -14.51
CA ASN A 80 -22.45 9.35 -15.69
C ASN A 80 -22.85 8.02 -16.36
N ASP A 81 -23.36 8.05 -17.59
CA ASP A 81 -23.83 6.85 -18.28
C ASP A 81 -22.72 5.82 -18.60
N ASN A 82 -21.45 6.25 -18.64
CA ASN A 82 -20.31 5.42 -19.05
C ASN A 82 -19.31 5.13 -17.93
N PHE A 83 -19.32 5.93 -16.86
CA PHE A 83 -18.34 5.88 -15.79
C PHE A 83 -19.01 6.03 -14.43
N GLY A 84 -18.52 5.31 -13.43
CA GLY A 84 -18.94 5.48 -12.04
C GLY A 84 -17.85 5.09 -11.06
N GLU A 85 -17.61 5.94 -10.08
CA GLU A 85 -16.57 5.77 -9.08
C GLU A 85 -17.09 6.13 -7.68
N PHE A 86 -16.58 5.42 -6.67
CA PHE A 86 -16.86 5.69 -5.27
C PHE A 86 -15.76 6.55 -4.68
N LEU A 87 -16.14 7.62 -3.99
CA LEU A 87 -15.21 8.55 -3.36
C LEU A 87 -15.40 8.46 -1.85
N THR A 88 -14.38 8.04 -1.11
CA THR A 88 -14.37 8.12 0.36
C THR A 88 -13.35 9.19 0.75
N LEU A 89 -13.80 10.21 1.45
CA LEU A 89 -12.99 11.37 1.86
C LEU A 89 -13.22 11.64 3.34
N SER A 90 -12.17 12.04 4.05
CA SER A 90 -12.20 12.23 5.50
C SER A 90 -11.47 13.48 5.94
N LEU A 91 -12.00 14.11 6.99
CA LEU A 91 -11.33 15.18 7.76
C LEU A 91 -10.75 14.65 9.07
N HIS A 92 -11.01 13.39 9.42
CA HIS A 92 -10.53 12.80 10.66
C HIS A 92 -9.04 12.40 10.53
N PRO A 93 -8.16 12.84 11.44
CA PRO A 93 -6.70 12.68 11.30
C PRO A 93 -6.20 11.23 11.37
N LYS A 94 -7.02 10.30 11.90
CA LYS A 94 -6.70 8.86 11.94
C LYS A 94 -7.26 8.06 10.77
N SER A 95 -7.91 8.71 9.81
CA SER A 95 -8.45 8.05 8.63
C SER A 95 -7.35 7.83 7.59
N ASP A 96 -7.41 6.70 6.88
CA ASP A 96 -6.52 6.45 5.73
C ASP A 96 -6.94 7.26 4.47
N PHE A 97 -8.08 7.94 4.53
CA PHE A 97 -8.63 8.69 3.42
C PHE A 97 -8.31 10.18 3.56
N ASN A 98 -7.79 10.77 2.49
CA ASN A 98 -7.49 12.19 2.44
C ASN A 98 -8.77 13.03 2.30
N ASN A 99 -8.63 14.34 2.49
CA ASN A 99 -9.67 15.33 2.22
C ASN A 99 -9.63 15.89 0.79
N THR A 100 -8.69 15.44 -0.05
CA THR A 100 -8.58 15.84 -1.45
C THR A 100 -8.33 14.63 -2.34
N LEU A 101 -8.84 14.68 -3.57
CA LEU A 101 -8.68 13.62 -4.57
C LEU A 101 -8.69 14.23 -5.96
N GLN A 102 -7.84 13.70 -6.85
CA GLN A 102 -7.80 14.11 -8.26
C GLN A 102 -8.31 12.98 -9.15
N LEU A 103 -9.37 13.25 -9.91
CA LEU A 103 -9.98 12.33 -10.87
C LEU A 103 -9.77 12.88 -12.29
N GLY A 104 -8.63 12.53 -12.88
CA GLY A 104 -8.20 13.10 -14.16
C GLY A 104 -8.13 14.64 -14.09
N PRO A 105 -8.94 15.39 -14.87
CA PRO A 105 -8.97 16.84 -14.83
C PRO A 105 -9.79 17.43 -13.68
N LEU A 106 -10.60 16.64 -12.98
CA LEU A 106 -11.46 17.07 -11.88
C LEU A 106 -10.71 16.99 -10.55
N ASN A 107 -10.72 18.09 -9.79
CA ASN A 107 -10.22 18.11 -8.42
C ASN A 107 -11.39 18.09 -7.44
N VAL A 108 -11.37 17.15 -6.50
CA VAL A 108 -12.40 17.00 -5.46
C VAL A 108 -11.82 17.43 -4.12
N HIS A 109 -12.54 18.29 -3.42
CA HIS A 109 -12.16 18.85 -2.13
C HIS A 109 -13.24 18.54 -1.11
N TYR A 110 -12.89 17.87 -0.03
CA TYR A 110 -13.77 17.61 1.10
C TYR A 110 -13.46 18.60 2.23
N MET A 111 -14.47 19.30 2.70
CA MET A 111 -14.34 20.40 3.65
C MET A 111 -15.41 20.33 4.74
N PRO A 112 -15.18 20.97 5.91
CA PRO A 112 -16.15 20.97 7.00
C PRO A 112 -17.53 21.53 6.58
N PRO A 113 -18.66 20.91 7.02
CA PRO A 113 -20.02 21.26 6.57
C PRO A 113 -20.39 22.74 6.67
N ASN A 114 -19.94 23.39 7.73
CA ASN A 114 -20.07 24.81 8.05
C ASN A 114 -19.49 25.77 7.00
N LEU A 115 -18.51 25.35 6.18
CA LEU A 115 -17.96 26.21 5.12
C LEU A 115 -18.90 26.32 3.91
N SER A 116 -19.87 25.41 3.76
CA SER A 116 -20.75 25.35 2.58
C SER A 116 -21.45 26.69 2.28
N ALA A 117 -21.94 27.38 3.31
CA ALA A 117 -22.66 28.65 3.17
C ALA A 117 -21.83 29.75 2.51
N CYS A 118 -20.54 29.86 2.85
CA CYS A 118 -19.62 30.84 2.26
C CYS A 118 -19.29 30.52 0.79
N PHE A 119 -19.21 29.23 0.45
CA PHE A 119 -18.92 28.83 -0.92
C PHE A 119 -20.01 29.24 -1.89
N VAL A 120 -21.27 29.27 -1.45
CA VAL A 120 -22.43 29.67 -2.26
C VAL A 120 -22.68 31.17 -2.23
N SER A 121 -22.15 31.89 -1.23
CA SER A 121 -22.30 33.35 -1.16
C SER A 121 -21.65 34.04 -2.36
N ASN A 122 -22.45 34.71 -3.19
CA ASN A 122 -21.98 35.44 -4.37
C ASN A 122 -21.48 36.84 -3.97
N THR A 123 -20.24 36.91 -3.49
CA THR A 123 -19.54 38.20 -3.29
C THR A 123 -18.67 38.53 -4.51
N PRO A 124 -18.60 39.81 -4.97
CA PRO A 124 -17.82 40.19 -6.16
C PRO A 124 -16.33 39.80 -6.12
N ASP A 125 -15.76 39.77 -4.91
CA ASP A 125 -14.36 39.42 -4.68
C ASP A 125 -14.11 37.92 -4.52
N GLY A 126 -15.17 37.15 -4.24
CA GLY A 126 -15.09 35.72 -3.97
C GLY A 126 -14.20 35.38 -2.77
N ILE A 127 -13.93 36.33 -1.88
CA ILE A 127 -13.10 36.14 -0.70
C ILE A 127 -13.89 35.37 0.36
N ILE A 128 -13.28 34.29 0.85
CA ILE A 128 -13.77 33.50 1.98
C ILE A 128 -12.77 33.63 3.11
N ILE A 129 -13.27 33.95 4.30
CA ILE A 129 -12.51 33.93 5.55
C ILE A 129 -13.06 32.80 6.41
N TRP A 130 -12.18 31.92 6.85
CA TRP A 130 -12.50 30.80 7.70
C TRP A 130 -11.64 30.84 8.97
N ASN A 131 -12.27 30.64 10.12
CA ASN A 131 -11.60 30.42 11.39
C ASN A 131 -11.56 28.92 11.67
N GLY A 132 -10.35 28.34 11.69
CA GLY A 132 -10.13 26.92 11.95
C GLY A 132 -10.54 26.48 13.37
N ASP A 133 -10.47 27.39 14.36
CA ASP A 133 -10.77 27.08 15.76
C ASP A 133 -12.27 27.08 16.03
N THR A 134 -12.97 28.12 15.56
CA THR A 134 -14.42 28.27 15.80
C THR A 134 -15.27 27.60 14.73
N SER A 135 -14.66 27.18 13.61
CA SER A 135 -15.41 26.69 12.45
C SER A 135 -16.38 27.76 11.90
N GLU A 136 -16.13 29.04 12.15
CA GLU A 136 -16.93 30.10 11.56
C GLU A 136 -16.37 30.50 10.20
N CYS A 137 -17.27 30.75 9.26
CA CYS A 137 -16.91 31.20 7.94
C CYS A 137 -17.71 32.46 7.58
N ILE A 138 -17.04 33.46 6.99
CA ILE A 138 -17.64 34.70 6.52
C ILE A 138 -17.18 35.00 5.09
N SER A 139 -18.10 35.46 4.27
CA SER A 139 -17.81 36.09 2.98
C SER A 139 -18.04 37.61 3.12
N PRO A 140 -16.99 38.39 3.46
CA PRO A 140 -17.14 39.83 3.69
C PRO A 140 -17.64 40.55 2.43
N LEU A 141 -18.42 41.60 2.64
CA LEU A 141 -18.82 42.50 1.56
C LEU A 141 -17.60 43.28 1.08
N GLU A 142 -17.56 43.64 -0.20
CA GLU A 142 -16.44 44.34 -0.81
C GLU A 142 -16.05 45.64 -0.07
N LYS A 143 -17.05 46.34 0.52
CA LYS A 143 -16.84 47.55 1.32
C LYS A 143 -16.04 47.32 2.62
N ASP A 144 -16.02 46.10 3.13
CA ASP A 144 -15.37 45.73 4.39
C ASP A 144 -13.92 45.23 4.17
N ILE A 145 -13.47 45.18 2.91
CA ILE A 145 -12.14 44.72 2.50
C ILE A 145 -11.32 45.90 1.99
N LYS A 146 -10.29 46.29 2.75
CA LYS A 146 -9.34 47.31 2.30
C LYS A 146 -8.29 46.65 1.40
N LYS A 147 -8.36 46.93 0.10
CA LYS A 147 -7.39 46.41 -0.89
C LYS A 147 -6.23 47.38 -1.05
N LYS A 148 -5.00 46.87 -1.01
CA LYS A 148 -3.76 47.60 -1.33
C LYS A 148 -2.92 46.78 -2.31
N LYS A 149 -1.97 47.41 -3.00
CA LYS A 149 -0.96 46.68 -3.77
C LYS A 149 0.18 46.26 -2.84
N HIS A 150 0.48 44.98 -2.80
CA HIS A 150 1.69 44.46 -2.18
C HIS A 150 2.92 44.84 -3.02
N SER A 151 4.11 44.82 -2.42
CA SER A 151 5.39 45.10 -3.10
C SER A 151 5.63 44.19 -4.33
N SER A 152 5.07 42.98 -4.31
CA SER A 152 5.06 42.04 -5.44
C SER A 152 4.11 42.39 -6.62
N GLY A 153 3.33 43.48 -6.51
CA GLY A 153 2.29 43.85 -7.49
C GLY A 153 0.93 43.15 -7.31
N LYS A 154 0.84 42.15 -6.43
CA LYS A 154 -0.40 41.43 -6.10
C LYS A 154 -1.31 42.18 -5.13
N VAL A 155 -2.60 41.83 -5.13
CA VAL A 155 -3.60 42.43 -4.24
C VAL A 155 -3.42 41.93 -2.82
N MET A 156 -3.18 42.85 -1.89
CA MET A 156 -3.21 42.66 -0.46
C MET A 156 -4.60 43.02 0.05
N ALA A 157 -5.26 42.08 0.72
CA ALA A 157 -6.57 42.29 1.32
C ALA A 157 -6.41 42.45 2.84
N GLU A 158 -6.84 43.58 3.37
CA GLU A 158 -6.91 43.85 4.80
C GLU A 158 -8.37 43.79 5.24
N VAL A 159 -8.67 42.89 6.18
CA VAL A 159 -10.01 42.68 6.72
C VAL A 159 -9.97 42.79 8.24
N ASN A 160 -11.00 43.43 8.81
CA ASN A 160 -11.18 43.50 10.24
C ASN A 160 -12.17 42.43 10.68
N PHE A 161 -11.74 41.49 11.51
CA PHE A 161 -12.56 40.38 12.01
C PHE A 161 -12.57 40.39 13.53
N LEU A 162 -13.75 40.53 14.15
CA LEU A 162 -13.93 40.63 15.60
C LEU A 162 -12.99 41.65 16.29
N GLY A 163 -12.66 42.76 15.61
CA GLY A 163 -11.76 43.79 16.11
C GLY A 163 -10.27 43.52 15.89
N GLN A 164 -9.91 42.39 15.28
CA GLN A 164 -8.55 42.07 14.88
C GLN A 164 -8.32 42.45 13.41
N ARG A 165 -7.26 43.24 13.18
CA ARG A 165 -6.79 43.58 11.84
C ARG A 165 -5.99 42.40 11.29
N ILE A 166 -6.43 41.84 10.16
CA ILE A 166 -5.75 40.71 9.53
C ILE A 166 -5.46 41.04 8.06
N VAL A 167 -4.24 40.77 7.64
CA VAL A 167 -3.73 41.10 6.29
C VAL A 167 -3.42 39.82 5.55
N PHE A 168 -3.85 39.72 4.29
CA PHE A 168 -3.71 38.52 3.48
C PHE A 168 -3.22 38.82 2.07
N LEU A 169 -2.71 37.78 1.41
CA LEU A 169 -2.45 37.72 -0.03
C LEU A 169 -3.31 36.59 -0.64
N PRO A 170 -4.61 36.84 -0.90
CA PRO A 170 -5.60 35.77 -1.19
C PRO A 170 -5.32 34.95 -2.46
N GLU A 171 -4.48 35.46 -3.36
CA GLU A 171 -4.06 34.78 -4.58
C GLU A 171 -2.78 33.93 -4.40
N MET A 172 -2.07 34.07 -3.27
CA MET A 172 -0.75 33.46 -3.06
C MET A 172 -0.73 32.44 -1.92
N SER A 173 -1.42 32.75 -0.81
CA SER A 173 -1.40 31.89 0.37
C SER A 173 -2.73 31.98 1.12
N PRO A 174 -3.23 30.85 1.65
CA PRO A 174 -4.37 30.87 2.56
C PRO A 174 -4.03 31.47 3.93
N LEU A 175 -2.75 31.67 4.26
CA LEU A 175 -2.30 32.18 5.55
C LEU A 175 -2.26 33.72 5.60
N PRO A 176 -2.56 34.34 6.75
CA PRO A 176 -2.35 35.76 6.96
C PRO A 176 -0.87 36.12 7.04
N LEU A 177 -0.60 37.41 6.88
CA LEU A 177 0.70 38.02 7.15
C LEU A 177 0.77 38.50 8.61
N ASN A 178 1.94 38.34 9.23
CA ASN A 178 2.27 39.00 10.49
C ASN A 178 2.62 40.49 10.26
N ASP A 179 2.89 41.23 11.34
CA ASP A 179 3.26 42.65 11.26
C ASP A 179 4.56 42.93 10.47
N LYS A 180 5.39 41.89 10.27
CA LYS A 180 6.63 41.94 9.48
C LYS A 180 6.40 41.61 7.99
N GLY A 181 5.19 41.25 7.60
CA GLY A 181 4.84 40.86 6.23
C GLY A 181 5.20 39.42 5.86
N GLU A 182 5.48 38.56 6.84
CA GLU A 182 5.76 37.12 6.66
C GLU A 182 4.51 36.28 6.95
N LEU A 183 4.42 35.06 6.40
CA LEU A 183 3.28 34.17 6.66
C LEU A 183 3.19 33.82 8.16
N ASN A 184 2.00 33.99 8.72
CA ASN A 184 1.69 33.64 10.11
C ASN A 184 1.04 32.24 10.17
N GLU A 185 1.87 31.22 10.32
CA GLU A 185 1.42 29.82 10.41
C GLU A 185 0.57 29.54 11.66
N ASN A 186 0.78 30.31 12.74
CA ASN A 186 0.09 30.14 14.02
C ASN A 186 -1.30 30.80 14.06
N SER A 187 -1.68 31.54 13.02
CA SER A 187 -3.01 32.14 12.98
C SER A 187 -4.08 31.05 12.79
N PRO A 188 -5.23 31.13 13.47
CA PRO A 188 -6.34 30.22 13.21
C PRO A 188 -7.12 30.61 11.94
N PHE A 189 -6.87 31.79 11.38
CA PHE A 189 -7.57 32.30 10.21
C PHE A 189 -6.97 31.78 8.90
N ARG A 190 -7.84 31.43 7.97
CA ARG A 190 -7.50 31.07 6.59
C ARG A 190 -8.32 31.93 5.63
N VAL A 191 -7.70 32.46 4.59
CA VAL A 191 -8.38 33.28 3.58
C VAL A 191 -7.97 32.88 2.19
N PHE A 192 -8.95 32.60 1.34
CA PHE A 192 -8.69 32.34 -0.08
C PHE A 192 -9.75 33.00 -0.95
N SER A 193 -9.38 33.24 -2.21
CA SER A 193 -10.34 33.64 -3.24
C SER A 193 -10.88 32.42 -3.96
N LYS A 194 -12.20 32.31 -4.06
CA LYS A 194 -12.88 31.31 -4.89
C LYS A 194 -12.45 31.37 -6.37
N LYS A 195 -12.00 32.54 -6.84
CA LYS A 195 -11.52 32.76 -8.22
C LYS A 195 -10.37 31.83 -8.61
N LEU A 196 -9.60 31.34 -7.63
CA LEU A 196 -8.55 30.34 -7.84
C LEU A 196 -9.09 29.03 -8.43
N PHE A 197 -10.37 28.74 -8.22
CA PHE A 197 -11.01 27.46 -8.57
C PHE A 197 -11.98 27.58 -9.77
N GLU A 198 -12.05 28.73 -10.44
CA GLU A 198 -12.99 28.96 -11.55
C GLU A 198 -12.43 28.48 -12.91
N ASN A 199 -11.11 28.41 -13.04
CA ASN A 199 -10.44 28.08 -14.30
C ASN A 199 -10.48 26.59 -14.65
N LYS A 200 -10.46 25.71 -13.65
CA LYS A 200 -10.47 24.24 -13.81
C LYS A 200 -11.71 23.65 -13.12
N PRO A 201 -12.11 22.39 -13.42
CA PRO A 201 -13.18 21.73 -12.69
C PRO A 201 -12.76 21.44 -11.24
N HIS A 202 -13.48 22.04 -10.29
CA HIS A 202 -13.33 21.80 -8.86
C HIS A 202 -14.69 21.47 -8.24
N LEU A 203 -14.79 20.30 -7.61
CA LEU A 203 -15.96 19.88 -6.85
C LEU A 203 -15.67 19.98 -5.35
N PHE A 204 -16.45 20.79 -4.63
CA PHE A 204 -16.36 20.90 -3.19
C PHE A 204 -17.50 20.11 -2.54
N LEU A 205 -17.14 19.25 -1.59
CA LEU A 205 -18.02 18.34 -0.87
C LEU A 205 -17.98 18.70 0.62
N PHE A 206 -19.15 18.87 1.23
CA PHE A 206 -19.32 19.36 2.60
C PHE A 206 -20.21 18.43 3.44
N GLY A 207 -20.09 17.12 3.23
CA GLY A 207 -21.04 16.13 3.78
C GLY A 207 -22.34 16.14 2.97
N LYS A 208 -23.40 16.74 3.53
CA LYS A 208 -24.73 16.77 2.93
C LYS A 208 -24.96 17.92 1.94
N TYR A 209 -23.88 18.54 1.47
CA TYR A 209 -23.93 19.67 0.56
C TYR A 209 -22.76 19.64 -0.41
N VAL A 210 -22.98 20.11 -1.64
CA VAL A 210 -21.93 20.24 -2.65
C VAL A 210 -21.92 21.65 -3.22
N ALA A 211 -20.74 22.12 -3.63
CA ALA A 211 -20.60 23.36 -4.37
C ALA A 211 -19.61 23.21 -5.53
N PHE A 212 -19.88 23.92 -6.61
CA PHE A 212 -19.04 23.95 -7.81
C PHE A 212 -19.22 25.25 -8.58
N TYR A 213 -18.23 25.60 -9.39
CA TYR A 213 -18.34 26.71 -10.33
C TYR A 213 -18.94 26.24 -11.65
N ASN A 214 -20.07 26.84 -12.04
CA ASN A 214 -20.68 26.61 -13.34
C ASN A 214 -20.20 27.69 -14.32
N LYS A 215 -19.42 27.28 -15.32
CA LYS A 215 -18.87 28.18 -16.34
C LYS A 215 -19.93 28.76 -17.27
N ASP A 216 -21.01 28.03 -17.51
CA ASP A 216 -22.07 28.46 -18.43
C ASP A 216 -22.89 29.61 -17.81
N THR A 217 -23.13 29.55 -16.50
CA THR A 217 -23.81 30.62 -15.75
C THR A 217 -22.83 31.64 -15.16
N SER A 218 -21.53 31.36 -15.19
CA SER A 218 -20.47 32.14 -14.54
C SER A 218 -20.73 32.40 -13.04
N GLN A 219 -21.28 31.40 -12.35
CA GLN A 219 -21.66 31.50 -10.94
C GLN A 219 -21.27 30.26 -10.15
N TRP A 220 -21.06 30.45 -8.85
CA TRP A 220 -20.97 29.35 -7.90
C TRP A 220 -22.37 28.82 -7.61
N GLU A 221 -22.56 27.53 -7.83
CA GLU A 221 -23.78 26.82 -7.46
C GLU A 221 -23.52 25.95 -6.25
N GLY A 222 -24.51 25.89 -5.34
CA GLY A 222 -24.52 24.98 -4.23
C GLY A 222 -25.85 24.26 -4.13
N LYS A 223 -25.81 22.95 -3.86
CA LYS A 223 -27.00 22.11 -3.80
C LYS A 223 -26.87 21.11 -2.64
N PRO A 224 -27.97 20.85 -1.89
CA PRO A 224 -27.97 19.79 -0.90
C PRO A 224 -27.86 18.42 -1.60
N VAL A 225 -27.12 17.51 -0.99
CA VAL A 225 -26.97 16.13 -1.45
C VAL A 225 -27.18 15.16 -0.30
N ASP A 226 -27.92 14.10 -0.55
CA ASP A 226 -28.19 13.02 0.37
C ASP A 226 -28.23 11.67 -0.37
N VAL A 227 -28.67 10.63 0.34
CA VAL A 227 -28.76 9.25 -0.18
C VAL A 227 -29.92 9.03 -1.16
N ASN A 228 -30.91 9.91 -1.15
CA ASN A 228 -32.15 9.82 -1.90
C ASN A 228 -32.16 10.71 -3.15
N ASN A 229 -31.26 11.69 -3.23
CA ASN A 229 -31.16 12.61 -4.38
C ASN A 229 -29.82 12.48 -5.11
N GLU A 230 -29.73 13.16 -6.24
CA GLU A 230 -28.50 13.26 -7.02
C GLU A 230 -28.35 14.67 -7.57
N VAL A 231 -27.14 15.19 -7.54
CA VAL A 231 -26.82 16.55 -8.00
C VAL A 231 -26.11 16.45 -9.34
N ALA A 232 -26.71 17.02 -10.38
CA ALA A 232 -26.06 17.17 -11.67
C ALA A 232 -24.91 18.19 -11.59
N LEU A 233 -23.76 17.81 -12.13
CA LEU A 233 -22.56 18.62 -12.27
C LEU A 233 -22.49 19.20 -13.69
N PRO A 234 -21.87 20.36 -13.90
CA PRO A 234 -21.84 21.04 -15.20
C PRO A 234 -20.85 20.41 -16.19
N TRP A 235 -20.15 19.35 -15.80
CA TRP A 235 -19.10 18.73 -16.63
C TRP A 235 -19.50 17.32 -17.04
N MET A 236 -19.51 17.06 -18.35
CA MET A 236 -19.59 15.71 -18.94
C MET A 236 -20.78 14.86 -18.47
N GLY A 237 -21.91 15.49 -18.13
CA GLY A 237 -23.12 14.80 -17.65
C GLY A 237 -22.96 14.10 -16.31
N PHE A 238 -21.91 14.41 -15.55
CA PHE A 238 -21.68 13.79 -14.25
C PHE A 238 -22.75 14.17 -13.25
N LYS A 239 -23.04 13.23 -12.35
CA LYS A 239 -23.88 13.41 -11.18
C LYS A 239 -23.10 12.96 -9.95
N VAL A 240 -23.42 13.56 -8.81
CA VAL A 240 -22.91 13.13 -7.51
C VAL A 240 -24.07 12.77 -6.58
N ARG A 241 -23.89 11.69 -5.82
CA ARG A 241 -24.82 11.22 -4.78
C ARG A 241 -24.04 10.92 -3.50
N LEU A 242 -24.60 11.31 -2.36
CA LEU A 242 -24.04 10.92 -1.06
C LEU A 242 -24.46 9.47 -0.76
N LEU A 243 -23.56 8.65 -0.27
CA LEU A 243 -23.85 7.28 0.15
C LEU A 243 -23.87 7.16 1.67
N GLU A 244 -22.92 7.81 2.32
CA GLU A 244 -22.75 7.73 3.77
C GLU A 244 -22.04 9.00 4.27
N HIS A 245 -22.46 9.52 5.42
CA HIS A 245 -21.83 10.66 6.09
C HIS A 245 -21.84 10.41 7.59
N ARG A 246 -20.67 10.42 8.22
CA ARG A 246 -20.51 10.11 9.64
C ARG A 246 -19.61 11.13 10.32
N SER A 247 -20.03 11.57 11.50
CA SER A 247 -19.22 12.32 12.49
C SER A 247 -18.94 11.51 13.75
N ASP A 248 -19.55 10.33 13.86
CA ASP A 248 -19.44 9.38 14.97
C ASP A 248 -18.47 8.22 14.66
N ALA A 249 -17.97 8.15 13.42
CA ALA A 249 -16.94 7.23 12.99
C ALA A 249 -16.15 7.79 11.80
N TYR A 250 -14.94 7.29 11.62
CA TYR A 250 -14.12 7.57 10.45
C TYR A 250 -13.82 6.31 9.65
N ALA A 251 -13.62 6.47 8.34
CA ALA A 251 -13.28 5.34 7.47
C ALA A 251 -11.79 5.00 7.53
N THR A 252 -11.47 3.71 7.43
CA THR A 252 -10.11 3.16 7.34
C THR A 252 -10.13 1.94 6.43
N MET A 253 -8.97 1.58 5.90
CA MET A 253 -8.75 0.33 5.20
C MET A 253 -8.24 -0.71 6.19
N THR A 254 -9.13 -1.59 6.65
CA THR A 254 -8.77 -2.64 7.60
C THR A 254 -8.46 -3.94 6.87
N PRO A 255 -7.31 -4.59 7.14
CA PRO A 255 -7.02 -5.91 6.64
C PRO A 255 -8.05 -6.94 7.15
N THR A 256 -8.64 -7.69 6.24
CA THR A 256 -9.52 -8.81 6.53
C THR A 256 -8.98 -10.08 5.90
N TYR A 257 -9.16 -11.21 6.58
CA TYR A 257 -8.74 -12.50 6.04
C TYR A 257 -9.50 -12.82 4.76
N ILE A 258 -8.77 -13.29 3.74
CA ILE A 258 -9.37 -13.87 2.55
C ILE A 258 -8.59 -15.13 2.16
N LYS A 259 -9.30 -16.13 1.65
CA LYS A 259 -8.66 -17.25 0.96
C LYS A 259 -8.05 -16.74 -0.35
N PRO A 260 -6.73 -16.87 -0.58
CA PRO A 260 -6.08 -16.28 -1.74
C PRO A 260 -6.69 -16.81 -3.03
N ILE A 261 -6.91 -15.91 -3.99
CA ILE A 261 -7.41 -16.23 -5.33
C ILE A 261 -6.22 -16.25 -6.26
N GLN A 262 -6.11 -17.30 -7.06
CA GLN A 262 -5.00 -17.51 -7.98
C GLN A 262 -5.48 -17.58 -9.42
N ASP A 263 -4.67 -17.02 -10.31
CA ASP A 263 -4.79 -17.18 -11.76
C ASP A 263 -3.39 -17.39 -12.36
N ASN A 264 -3.25 -18.35 -13.28
CA ASN A 264 -1.97 -18.73 -13.90
C ASN A 264 -0.79 -18.93 -12.92
N SER A 265 -1.07 -19.55 -11.75
CA SER A 265 -0.09 -19.78 -10.66
C SER A 265 0.38 -18.53 -9.91
N GLU A 266 -0.24 -17.38 -10.13
CA GLU A 266 0.00 -16.15 -9.38
C GLU A 266 -1.19 -15.83 -8.48
N ILE A 267 -0.93 -15.27 -7.30
CA ILE A 267 -1.99 -14.79 -6.41
C ILE A 267 -2.45 -13.41 -6.89
N ILE A 268 -3.68 -13.34 -7.39
CA ILE A 268 -4.31 -12.11 -7.86
C ILE A 268 -5.03 -11.35 -6.74
N GLU A 269 -5.48 -12.04 -5.69
CA GLU A 269 -6.11 -11.42 -4.52
C GLU A 269 -5.69 -12.15 -3.23
N GLY A 270 -5.46 -11.41 -2.15
CA GLY A 270 -5.06 -11.97 -0.85
C GLY A 270 -3.55 -12.13 -0.67
N ASN A 271 -2.70 -11.47 -1.46
CA ASN A 271 -1.24 -11.58 -1.37
C ASN A 271 -0.61 -10.77 -0.21
N MET A 272 -1.39 -9.89 0.41
CA MET A 272 -1.00 -9.06 1.54
C MET A 272 -0.98 -9.89 2.81
N LYS A 273 0.08 -9.75 3.60
CA LYS A 273 0.11 -10.23 4.99
C LYS A 273 -0.21 -9.06 5.90
N ALA A 274 -0.90 -9.31 7.00
CA ALA A 274 -1.19 -8.30 8.00
C ALA A 274 -1.03 -8.86 9.40
N LEU A 275 -0.54 -8.04 10.32
CA LEU A 275 -0.38 -8.38 11.72
C LEU A 275 -0.98 -7.28 12.58
N GLU A 276 -1.89 -7.65 13.46
CA GLU A 276 -2.45 -6.75 14.45
C GLU A 276 -1.48 -6.60 15.62
N VAL A 277 -1.12 -5.36 15.93
CA VAL A 277 -0.18 -5.01 16.99
C VAL A 277 -0.89 -4.10 17.99
N GLU A 278 -0.72 -4.36 19.28
CA GLU A 278 -1.16 -3.48 20.36
C GLU A 278 0.05 -2.95 21.15
N ILE A 279 0.09 -1.63 21.35
CA ILE A 279 1.07 -0.94 22.19
C ILE A 279 0.29 0.01 23.09
N GLU A 280 0.39 -0.16 24.41
CA GLU A 280 -0.25 0.71 25.42
C GLU A 280 -1.77 0.91 25.20
N GLY A 281 -2.45 -0.14 24.75
CA GLY A 281 -3.90 -0.11 24.46
C GLY A 281 -4.27 0.50 23.10
N THR A 282 -3.31 1.02 22.34
CA THR A 282 -3.53 1.40 20.94
C THR A 282 -3.29 0.19 20.04
N THR A 283 -4.30 -0.20 19.27
CA THR A 283 -4.20 -1.30 18.29
C THR A 283 -4.11 -0.75 16.87
N PHE A 284 -3.21 -1.29 16.06
CA PHE A 284 -3.05 -0.94 14.65
C PHE A 284 -2.56 -2.15 13.85
N TRP A 285 -2.66 -2.07 12.52
CA TRP A 285 -2.23 -3.12 11.61
C TRP A 285 -0.87 -2.79 11.00
N VAL A 286 0.03 -3.76 11.02
CA VAL A 286 1.27 -3.78 10.24
C VAL A 286 1.01 -4.64 9.01
N THR A 287 1.29 -4.13 7.81
CA THR A 287 1.09 -4.90 6.56
C THR A 287 2.40 -5.19 5.86
N SER A 288 2.41 -6.18 4.98
CA SER A 288 3.56 -6.48 4.11
C SER A 288 3.68 -5.54 2.91
N MET A 289 2.79 -4.55 2.77
CA MET A 289 2.88 -3.59 1.66
C MET A 289 3.90 -2.50 1.95
N GLU A 290 3.84 -1.93 3.14
CA GLU A 290 4.68 -0.81 3.54
C GLU A 290 5.05 -0.92 5.02
N PRO A 291 6.28 -0.56 5.39
CA PRO A 291 6.68 -0.52 6.78
C PRO A 291 5.86 0.48 7.59
N THR A 292 5.34 0.05 8.73
CA THR A 292 4.53 0.89 9.63
C THR A 292 5.42 1.50 10.71
N ALA A 293 5.23 2.78 11.02
CA ALA A 293 5.96 3.44 12.11
C ALA A 293 4.99 3.84 13.23
N TYR A 294 5.40 3.61 14.47
CA TYR A 294 4.73 4.07 15.68
C TYR A 294 5.66 5.05 16.40
N ASN A 295 5.22 6.30 16.58
CA ASN A 295 6.00 7.32 17.27
C ASN A 295 5.50 7.49 18.70
N LYS A 296 6.43 7.52 19.67
CA LYS A 296 6.15 7.76 21.09
C LYS A 296 7.29 8.57 21.71
N ASP A 297 7.00 9.70 22.36
CA ASP A 297 7.94 10.44 23.24
C ASP A 297 9.38 10.53 22.67
N ASP A 298 9.52 10.92 21.39
CA ASP A 298 10.76 10.96 20.58
C ASP A 298 11.40 9.62 20.16
N GLU A 299 10.85 8.47 20.55
CA GLU A 299 11.20 7.15 20.04
C GLU A 299 10.28 6.75 18.87
N ARG A 300 10.87 6.44 17.71
CA ARG A 300 10.17 5.91 16.54
C ARG A 300 10.41 4.41 16.44
N ILE A 301 9.37 3.60 16.60
CA ILE A 301 9.43 2.15 16.39
C ILE A 301 8.96 1.86 14.97
N ARG A 302 9.71 1.06 14.22
CA ARG A 302 9.35 0.67 12.84
C ARG A 302 9.10 -0.83 12.77
N PHE A 303 8.01 -1.19 12.10
CA PHE A 303 7.57 -2.56 11.88
C PHE A 303 7.64 -2.88 10.39
N GLU A 304 8.17 -4.04 10.04
CA GLU A 304 8.26 -4.51 8.67
C GLU A 304 7.99 -6.02 8.62
N ILE A 305 7.03 -6.43 7.80
CA ILE A 305 6.81 -7.85 7.47
C ILE A 305 7.59 -8.14 6.19
N SER A 306 8.54 -9.06 6.27
CA SER A 306 9.40 -9.42 5.13
C SER A 306 9.56 -10.93 5.04
N LYS A 307 10.06 -11.42 3.90
CA LYS A 307 10.41 -12.83 3.75
C LYS A 307 11.76 -13.07 4.42
N LYS A 308 11.89 -14.19 5.13
CA LYS A 308 13.13 -14.55 5.82
C LYS A 308 14.26 -14.76 4.81
N LEU A 309 15.41 -14.13 5.08
CA LEU A 309 16.59 -14.22 4.23
C LEU A 309 17.69 -15.01 4.92
N ILE A 310 18.27 -15.98 4.21
CA ILE A 310 19.47 -16.71 4.64
C ILE A 310 20.65 -16.26 3.80
N THR A 311 21.78 -16.00 4.46
CA THR A 311 23.05 -15.71 3.79
C THR A 311 23.87 -17.00 3.66
N LEU A 312 24.26 -17.31 2.42
CA LEU A 312 25.12 -18.43 2.08
C LEU A 312 26.60 -18.11 2.36
N PRO A 313 27.42 -19.13 2.65
CA PRO A 313 28.87 -18.98 2.83
C PRO A 313 29.64 -18.85 1.49
N TYR A 314 28.94 -18.76 0.37
CA TYR A 314 29.47 -18.63 -0.98
C TYR A 314 28.57 -17.73 -1.83
N GLU A 315 29.10 -17.27 -2.96
CA GLU A 315 28.43 -16.29 -3.82
C GLU A 315 28.19 -16.87 -5.21
N LEU A 316 27.04 -16.54 -5.80
CA LEU A 316 26.70 -16.85 -7.19
C LEU A 316 26.66 -15.56 -7.99
N VAL A 317 27.35 -15.55 -9.12
CA VAL A 317 27.33 -14.46 -10.10
C VAL A 317 26.74 -14.99 -11.39
N LEU A 318 25.72 -14.30 -11.91
CA LEU A 318 25.18 -14.58 -13.24
C LEU A 318 26.07 -13.92 -14.30
N ASP A 319 26.89 -14.72 -14.98
CA ASP A 319 27.80 -14.27 -16.03
C ASP A 319 27.01 -13.94 -17.31
N GLN A 320 26.10 -14.85 -17.69
CA GLN A 320 25.29 -14.71 -18.90
C GLN A 320 23.94 -15.41 -18.73
N PHE A 321 22.88 -14.76 -19.20
CA PHE A 321 21.56 -15.36 -19.35
C PHE A 321 21.27 -15.55 -20.84
N LYS A 322 20.77 -16.72 -21.21
CA LYS A 322 20.34 -17.04 -22.58
C LYS A 322 18.88 -17.44 -22.56
N MET A 323 18.09 -16.86 -23.47
CA MET A 323 16.68 -17.21 -23.65
C MET A 323 16.44 -17.44 -25.14
N ASP A 324 16.02 -18.64 -25.50
CA ASP A 324 15.56 -18.94 -26.85
C ASP A 324 14.03 -18.79 -26.87
N THR A 325 13.49 -18.23 -27.96
CA THR A 325 12.04 -18.04 -28.15
C THR A 325 11.49 -19.00 -29.20
N ASP A 326 10.20 -19.32 -29.09
CA ASP A 326 9.52 -20.11 -30.11
C ASP A 326 9.50 -19.36 -31.46
N PRO A 327 9.78 -20.04 -32.59
CA PRO A 327 9.81 -19.40 -33.91
C PRO A 327 8.53 -18.62 -34.21
N GLY A 328 8.66 -17.33 -34.53
CA GLY A 328 7.53 -16.47 -34.87
C GLY A 328 6.76 -15.91 -33.67
N THR A 329 7.22 -16.15 -32.44
CA THR A 329 6.64 -15.54 -31.22
C THR A 329 7.72 -14.93 -30.33
N SER A 330 7.33 -14.10 -29.36
CA SER A 330 8.21 -13.64 -28.27
C SER A 330 8.17 -14.56 -27.05
N THR A 331 7.55 -15.74 -27.16
CA THR A 331 7.33 -16.67 -26.04
C THR A 331 8.64 -17.41 -25.74
N PRO A 332 9.11 -17.43 -24.48
CA PRO A 332 10.33 -18.14 -24.11
C PRO A 332 10.14 -19.66 -24.28
N ALA A 333 10.93 -20.28 -25.15
CA ALA A 333 10.97 -21.72 -25.35
C ALA A 333 11.92 -22.40 -24.33
N SER A 334 13.04 -21.73 -24.02
CA SER A 334 13.98 -22.16 -23.01
C SER A 334 14.73 -20.97 -22.42
N PHE A 335 15.18 -21.12 -21.18
CA PHE A 335 16.05 -20.15 -20.54
C PHE A 335 17.14 -20.86 -19.74
N GLU A 336 18.35 -20.33 -19.84
CA GLU A 336 19.59 -20.91 -19.34
C GLU A 336 20.44 -19.85 -18.64
N SER A 337 21.10 -20.25 -17.56
CA SER A 337 21.96 -19.38 -16.77
C SER A 337 23.38 -19.92 -16.71
N PHE A 338 24.34 -19.13 -17.16
CA PHE A 338 25.76 -19.35 -16.94
C PHE A 338 26.15 -18.62 -15.67
N VAL A 339 26.58 -19.35 -14.66
CA VAL A 339 26.87 -18.81 -13.33
C VAL A 339 28.27 -19.17 -12.88
N THR A 340 28.95 -18.23 -12.24
CA THR A 340 30.19 -18.48 -11.51
C THR A 340 29.89 -18.56 -10.02
N LEU A 341 30.27 -19.69 -9.41
CA LEU A 341 30.21 -19.94 -7.98
C LEU A 341 31.57 -19.58 -7.35
N PHE A 342 31.57 -18.61 -6.43
CA PHE A 342 32.74 -18.17 -5.68
C PHE A 342 32.70 -18.70 -4.24
N LYS A 343 33.75 -19.40 -3.82
CA LYS A 343 33.87 -20.00 -2.48
C LYS A 343 34.81 -19.20 -1.58
N GLY A 344 34.65 -17.87 -1.57
CA GLY A 344 35.58 -16.96 -0.91
C GLY A 344 37.03 -17.21 -1.33
N ASN A 345 37.90 -17.52 -0.38
CA ASN A 345 39.33 -17.75 -0.62
C ASN A 345 39.66 -19.09 -1.32
N LYS A 346 38.68 -19.97 -1.55
CA LYS A 346 38.89 -21.31 -2.15
C LYS A 346 38.78 -21.33 -3.68
N GLY A 347 38.67 -20.16 -4.32
CA GLY A 347 38.57 -20.02 -5.78
C GLY A 347 37.12 -20.02 -6.32
N SER A 348 37.00 -20.09 -7.64
CA SER A 348 35.72 -20.03 -8.34
C SER A 348 35.54 -21.18 -9.34
N THR A 349 34.29 -21.53 -9.63
CA THR A 349 33.92 -22.59 -10.58
C THR A 349 32.76 -22.12 -11.45
N LYS A 350 32.82 -22.40 -12.76
CA LYS A 350 31.76 -22.04 -13.72
C LYS A 350 30.76 -23.18 -13.87
N HIS A 351 29.49 -22.84 -13.95
CA HIS A 351 28.37 -23.77 -14.07
C HIS A 351 27.36 -23.28 -15.10
N HIS A 352 26.64 -24.22 -15.71
CA HIS A 352 25.57 -23.96 -16.67
C HIS A 352 24.30 -24.60 -16.13
N ILE A 353 23.32 -23.77 -15.77
CA ILE A 353 22.04 -24.19 -15.18
C ILE A 353 20.95 -24.04 -16.24
N PHE A 354 20.30 -25.14 -16.57
CA PHE A 354 19.20 -25.18 -17.53
C PHE A 354 18.24 -26.33 -17.19
N MET A 355 17.21 -26.53 -18.03
CA MET A 355 16.19 -27.57 -17.80
C MET A 355 16.83 -28.94 -17.58
N ASN A 356 16.50 -29.57 -16.45
CA ASN A 356 17.04 -30.87 -16.00
C ASN A 356 18.55 -30.91 -15.72
N ASN A 357 19.26 -29.77 -15.75
CA ASN A 357 20.66 -29.66 -15.37
C ASN A 357 20.86 -28.63 -14.26
N PRO A 358 20.46 -28.96 -13.02
CA PRO A 358 20.63 -28.05 -11.90
C PRO A 358 22.05 -28.04 -11.35
N LEU A 359 22.46 -26.91 -10.77
CA LEU A 359 23.70 -26.82 -10.00
C LEU A 359 23.50 -27.48 -8.63
N LYS A 360 24.36 -28.43 -8.27
CA LYS A 360 24.37 -29.08 -6.94
C LYS A 360 25.61 -28.63 -6.16
N HIS A 361 25.40 -28.07 -4.97
CA HIS A 361 26.49 -27.64 -4.10
C HIS A 361 26.03 -27.65 -2.63
N GLU A 362 26.83 -28.21 -1.72
CA GLU A 362 26.60 -28.23 -0.27
C GLU A 362 25.15 -28.60 0.12
N ASP A 363 24.69 -29.77 -0.33
CA ASP A 363 23.32 -30.32 -0.10
C ASP A 363 22.16 -29.46 -0.65
N MET A 364 22.48 -28.36 -1.33
CA MET A 364 21.55 -27.53 -2.07
C MET A 364 21.57 -27.85 -3.56
N THR A 365 20.39 -27.82 -4.17
CA THR A 365 20.22 -27.94 -5.62
C THR A 365 19.53 -26.69 -6.14
N PHE A 366 20.20 -25.97 -7.04
CA PHE A 366 19.74 -24.74 -7.66
C PHE A 366 19.14 -25.06 -9.03
N TYR A 367 17.85 -24.80 -9.16
CA TYR A 367 17.08 -25.00 -10.38
C TYR A 367 16.79 -23.65 -11.03
N GLN A 368 16.88 -23.60 -12.35
CA GLN A 368 16.37 -22.47 -13.11
C GLN A 368 14.84 -22.40 -12.95
N ALA A 369 14.32 -21.32 -12.37
CA ALA A 369 12.90 -21.18 -12.06
C ALA A 369 12.19 -20.16 -12.95
N SER A 370 12.74 -18.95 -13.04
CA SER A 370 12.19 -17.88 -13.88
C SER A 370 13.28 -16.86 -14.22
N TYR A 371 12.89 -15.75 -14.83
CA TYR A 371 13.77 -14.65 -15.20
C TYR A 371 13.03 -13.32 -15.09
N PHE A 372 13.77 -12.23 -15.04
CA PHE A 372 13.20 -10.88 -15.03
C PHE A 372 14.06 -9.95 -15.88
N GLN A 373 13.45 -8.94 -16.49
CA GLN A 373 14.21 -7.92 -17.20
C GLN A 373 14.63 -6.83 -16.22
N THR A 374 15.92 -6.46 -16.23
CA THR A 374 16.39 -5.33 -15.43
C THR A 374 16.08 -4.01 -16.12
N GLN A 375 15.98 -2.91 -15.36
CA GLN A 375 15.76 -1.56 -15.91
C GLN A 375 16.84 -1.15 -16.92
N ALA A 376 18.06 -1.67 -16.75
CA ALA A 376 19.20 -1.40 -17.63
C ALA A 376 19.15 -2.18 -18.96
N GLY A 377 18.14 -3.01 -19.19
CA GLY A 377 17.97 -3.81 -20.40
C GLY A 377 18.32 -5.30 -20.29
N PRO A 378 19.41 -5.75 -19.60
CA PRO A 378 19.74 -7.18 -19.57
C PRO A 378 18.81 -7.97 -18.66
N PHE A 379 18.74 -9.27 -18.89
CA PHE A 379 17.95 -10.19 -18.07
C PHE A 379 18.70 -10.63 -16.81
N GLY A 380 17.94 -10.82 -15.74
CA GLY A 380 18.32 -11.52 -14.53
C GLY A 380 17.67 -12.90 -14.47
N SER A 381 18.26 -13.80 -13.68
CA SER A 381 17.78 -15.17 -13.49
C SER A 381 17.28 -15.35 -12.06
N VAL A 382 16.18 -16.10 -11.92
CA VAL A 382 15.66 -16.54 -10.63
C VAL A 382 15.93 -18.03 -10.49
N LEU A 383 16.65 -18.39 -9.42
CA LEU A 383 16.97 -19.77 -9.10
C LEU A 383 16.13 -20.24 -7.91
N SER A 384 15.42 -21.35 -8.07
CA SER A 384 14.77 -22.04 -6.96
C SER A 384 15.77 -22.96 -6.27
N VAL A 385 15.83 -22.92 -4.95
CA VAL A 385 16.78 -23.72 -4.17
C VAL A 385 16.04 -24.82 -3.41
N ASN A 386 16.53 -26.04 -3.51
CA ASN A 386 16.07 -27.17 -2.71
C ASN A 386 17.20 -27.66 -1.80
N PHE A 387 16.96 -27.77 -0.50
CA PHE A 387 17.92 -28.29 0.48
C PHE A 387 17.53 -29.72 0.89
N ASP A 388 18.37 -30.71 0.57
CA ASP A 388 18.08 -32.13 0.80
C ASP A 388 19.33 -32.95 1.19
N PRO A 389 19.86 -32.77 2.42
CA PRO A 389 21.04 -33.51 2.90
C PRO A 389 20.78 -35.03 3.04
N GLY A 390 19.52 -35.44 3.16
CA GLY A 390 19.10 -36.83 3.28
C GLY A 390 19.04 -37.58 1.94
N ARG A 391 19.31 -36.92 0.82
CA ARG A 391 19.19 -37.50 -0.53
C ARG A 391 19.98 -38.81 -0.72
N PRO A 392 21.24 -38.93 -0.27
CA PRO A 392 21.99 -40.19 -0.41
C PRO A 392 21.31 -41.35 0.32
N TRP A 393 20.77 -41.09 1.52
CA TRP A 393 20.08 -42.11 2.32
C TRP A 393 18.76 -42.55 1.69
N LYS A 394 17.99 -41.61 1.11
CA LYS A 394 16.78 -41.92 0.35
C LYS A 394 17.10 -42.84 -0.83
N TYR A 395 18.14 -42.53 -1.60
CA TYR A 395 18.54 -43.39 -2.72
C TYR A 395 19.09 -44.74 -2.27
N LEU A 396 19.83 -44.80 -1.16
CA LEU A 396 20.27 -46.06 -0.59
C LEU A 396 19.07 -46.93 -0.17
N GLY A 397 18.06 -46.34 0.48
CA GLY A 397 16.83 -47.04 0.83
C GLY A 397 16.10 -47.59 -0.40
N SER A 398 15.92 -46.76 -1.44
CA SER A 398 15.34 -47.20 -2.71
C SER A 398 16.14 -48.30 -3.38
N LEU A 399 17.47 -48.22 -3.36
CA LEU A 399 18.36 -49.27 -3.87
C LEU A 399 18.17 -50.58 -3.09
N LEU A 400 18.11 -50.52 -1.77
CA LEU A 400 17.88 -51.69 -0.92
C LEU A 400 16.51 -52.32 -1.17
N LEU A 401 15.46 -51.54 -1.44
CA LEU A 401 14.14 -52.06 -1.82
C LEU A 401 14.19 -52.81 -3.16
N VAL A 402 14.89 -52.27 -4.15
CA VAL A 402 15.07 -52.94 -5.46
C VAL A 402 15.87 -54.23 -5.27
N LEU A 403 16.99 -54.19 -4.55
CA LEU A 403 17.81 -55.36 -4.28
C LEU A 403 17.06 -56.43 -3.48
N GLY A 404 16.28 -56.03 -2.48
CA GLY A 404 15.43 -56.92 -1.69
C GLY A 404 14.35 -57.59 -2.55
N SER A 405 13.75 -56.85 -3.48
CA SER A 405 12.76 -57.39 -4.43
C SER A 405 13.38 -58.41 -5.39
N ILE A 406 14.57 -58.11 -5.92
CA ILE A 406 15.35 -59.03 -6.77
C ILE A 406 15.71 -60.30 -5.98
N TRP A 407 16.20 -60.14 -4.75
CA TRP A 407 16.56 -61.24 -3.87
C TRP A 407 15.35 -62.14 -3.57
N HIS A 408 14.21 -61.54 -3.22
CA HIS A 408 12.96 -62.27 -2.94
C HIS A 408 12.48 -63.06 -4.17
N TYR A 409 12.54 -62.46 -5.36
CA TYR A 409 12.20 -63.13 -6.62
C TYR A 409 13.06 -64.37 -6.86
N PHE A 410 14.38 -64.28 -6.66
CA PHE A 410 15.28 -65.43 -6.86
C PHE A 410 15.10 -66.54 -5.81
N LEU A 411 14.84 -66.18 -4.54
CA LEU A 411 14.52 -67.16 -3.49
C LEU A 411 13.25 -67.95 -3.84
N ARG A 412 12.20 -67.27 -4.28
CA ARG A 412 10.93 -67.90 -4.65
C ARG A 412 11.05 -68.77 -5.91
N ARG A 413 11.85 -68.35 -6.90
CA ARG A 413 12.15 -69.15 -8.10
C ARG A 413 12.88 -70.45 -7.77
N LYS A 414 13.86 -70.42 -6.86
CA LYS A 414 14.56 -71.63 -6.41
C LYS A 414 13.65 -72.61 -5.66
N HIS A 415 12.63 -72.11 -4.95
CA HIS A 415 11.62 -72.95 -4.29
C HIS A 415 10.68 -73.67 -5.28
N LEU A 416 10.33 -73.03 -6.40
CA LEU A 416 9.47 -73.61 -7.44
C LEU A 416 10.21 -74.57 -8.38
N ALA A 417 11.54 -74.48 -8.45
CA ALA A 417 12.38 -75.29 -9.34
C ALA A 417 12.81 -76.65 -8.75
N LYS A 418 12.28 -77.09 -7.61
CA LYS A 418 12.46 -78.49 -7.15
C LYS A 418 11.52 -79.40 -7.94
N PRO A 419 12.01 -80.27 -8.84
CA PRO A 419 11.17 -81.23 -9.53
C PRO A 419 10.68 -82.28 -8.54
N GLY A 420 9.43 -82.70 -8.71
CA GLY A 420 8.89 -83.88 -8.06
C GLY A 420 9.82 -85.08 -8.23
N VAL A 421 10.04 -85.76 -7.12
CA VAL A 421 10.69 -87.07 -6.99
C VAL A 421 10.09 -88.03 -8.02
N LYS A 422 10.94 -88.68 -8.83
CA LYS A 422 10.57 -89.88 -9.58
C LYS A 422 10.26 -91.00 -8.58
N ASN A 423 9.00 -91.39 -8.47
CA ASN A 423 8.60 -92.75 -8.08
C ASN A 423 8.42 -93.49 -9.42
N GLY A 424 9.09 -94.60 -9.72
CA GLY A 424 9.23 -95.78 -8.89
C GLY A 424 8.15 -96.75 -9.34
#